data_AF-A0ABD5DUJ5-F1
#
_entry.id   AF-A0ABD5DUJ5-F1
#
_cell.length_a   1.000
_cell.length_b   1.000
_cell.length_c   1.000
_cell.angle_alpha   90.00
_cell.angle_beta   90.00
_cell.angle_gamma   90.00
#
_symmetry.space_group_name_H-M   'P 1'
#
loop_
_entity.id
_entity.type
_entity.pdbx_description
1 polymer ?
#
loop_
_entity_poly.entity_id
_entity_poly.type
_entity_poly.pdbx_seq_one_letter_code
_entity_poly.pdbx_strand_id
1 'polypeptide(L)'
;AMEIMDYPLMNSISKALGYAHYLNNPWFQLYPDIGNLSAWDNDVQMELKAGSGHIVAVHVKDTKPGVFKNVPFGEGVVDFERCFETLKQTGYCGPYLIEM
;
A
#
# COMPACT_ATOMS: atom_id res chain seq x y z
N ALA A 1 9.12 8.56 2.79
CA ALA A 1 7.94 8.19 1.99
C ALA A 1 6.80 7.90 2.95
N MET A 2 5.58 8.33 2.63
CA MET A 2 4.40 8.18 3.48
C MET A 2 3.86 6.75 3.37
N GLU A 3 3.74 6.09 4.52
CA GLU A 3 3.12 4.77 4.61
C GLU A 3 1.59 4.86 4.48
N ILE A 4 0.99 3.81 3.93
CA ILE A 4 -0.47 3.63 4.01
C ILE A 4 -0.80 2.96 5.34
N MET A 5 -1.59 3.65 6.15
CA MET A 5 -1.67 3.42 7.59
C MET A 5 -2.88 2.57 7.99
N ASP A 6 -2.80 2.02 9.20
CA ASP A 6 -3.90 1.48 10.00
C ASP A 6 -4.81 2.57 10.60
N TYR A 7 -4.78 3.79 10.04
CA TYR A 7 -5.51 4.95 10.56
C TYR A 7 -6.27 5.69 9.45
N PRO A 8 -7.53 6.14 9.70
CA PRO A 8 -8.39 6.71 8.65
C PRO A 8 -7.82 7.89 7.89
N LEU A 9 -6.92 8.70 8.47
CA LEU A 9 -6.35 9.85 7.78
C LEU A 9 -5.48 9.46 6.57
N MET A 10 -4.86 8.28 6.58
CA MET A 10 -3.88 7.86 5.58
C MET A 10 -4.07 6.39 5.18
N ASN A 11 -5.30 5.90 5.17
CA ASN A 11 -5.61 4.49 4.91
C ASN A 11 -5.71 4.11 3.42
N SER A 12 -5.26 4.96 2.50
CA SER A 12 -5.26 4.69 1.05
C SER A 12 -4.15 5.46 0.33
N ILE A 13 -3.69 4.91 -0.80
CA ILE A 13 -2.77 5.58 -1.73
C ILE A 13 -3.37 6.89 -2.21
N SER A 14 -4.67 6.92 -2.51
CA SER A 14 -5.40 8.13 -2.90
C SER A 14 -5.26 9.26 -1.88
N LYS A 15 -5.34 8.97 -0.58
CA LYS A 15 -5.11 9.98 0.48
C LYS A 15 -3.66 10.47 0.46
N ALA A 16 -2.69 9.57 0.38
CA ALA A 16 -1.28 9.95 0.32
C ALA A 16 -0.95 10.76 -0.95
N LEU A 17 -1.56 10.45 -2.09
CA LEU A 17 -1.46 11.23 -3.33
C LEU A 17 -2.05 12.63 -3.17
N GLY A 18 -3.12 12.80 -2.39
CA GLY A 18 -3.65 14.11 -2.03
C GLY A 18 -2.59 14.99 -1.34
N TYR A 19 -1.84 14.42 -0.40
CA TYR A 19 -0.69 15.11 0.23
C TYR A 19 0.47 15.32 -0.74
N ALA A 20 0.80 14.33 -1.57
CA ALA A 20 1.86 14.45 -2.57
C ALA A 20 1.57 15.60 -3.55
N HIS A 21 0.32 15.72 -4.00
CA HIS A 21 -0.12 16.80 -4.86
C HIS A 21 -0.04 18.17 -4.16
N TYR A 22 -0.51 18.27 -2.91
CA TYR A 22 -0.43 19.50 -2.13
C TYR A 22 1.02 19.97 -1.91
N LEU A 23 1.91 19.05 -1.55
CA LEU A 23 3.30 19.37 -1.27
C LEU A 23 4.11 19.63 -2.54
N ASN A 24 3.74 18.99 -3.65
CA ASN A 24 4.41 19.06 -4.95
C ASN A 24 5.95 19.03 -4.83
N ASN A 25 6.46 18.09 -4.03
CA ASN A 25 7.87 18.03 -3.64
C ASN A 25 8.45 16.65 -3.97
N PRO A 26 9.58 16.56 -4.70
CA PRO A 26 10.15 15.27 -5.12
C PRO A 26 10.61 14.38 -3.96
N TRP A 27 10.84 14.95 -2.77
CA TRP A 27 11.24 14.23 -1.56
C TRP A 27 10.06 13.63 -0.79
N PHE A 28 8.82 13.96 -1.19
CA PHE A 28 7.63 13.31 -0.67
C PHE A 28 7.14 12.24 -1.67
N GLN A 29 7.25 10.99 -1.26
CA GLN A 29 6.89 9.80 -2.06
C GLN A 29 6.06 8.84 -1.21
N LEU A 30 5.55 7.75 -1.80
CA LEU A 30 4.65 6.79 -1.17
C LEU A 30 5.33 5.45 -0.85
N TYR A 31 4.92 4.84 0.26
CA TYR A 31 5.38 3.53 0.73
C TYR A 31 4.14 2.70 1.13
N PRO A 32 3.38 2.17 0.18
CA PRO A 32 2.21 1.38 0.50
C PRO A 32 2.56 0.11 1.28
N ASP A 33 1.76 -0.12 2.30
CA ASP A 33 1.61 -1.41 2.96
C ASP A 33 0.38 -2.10 2.39
N ILE A 34 0.58 -3.21 1.67
CA ILE A 34 -0.54 -3.92 1.01
C ILE A 34 -1.46 -4.61 2.02
N GLY A 35 -0.98 -4.86 3.25
CA GLY A 35 -1.80 -5.28 4.38
C GLY A 35 -2.75 -4.16 4.79
N ASN A 36 -2.20 -3.05 5.28
CA ASN A 36 -3.00 -1.91 5.72
C ASN A 36 -3.97 -1.45 4.63
N LEU A 37 -3.52 -1.37 3.37
CA LEU A 37 -4.36 -0.98 2.23
C LEU A 37 -5.56 -1.93 2.01
N SER A 38 -5.42 -3.22 2.30
CA SER A 38 -6.47 -4.25 2.12
C SER A 38 -7.42 -4.40 3.31
N ALA A 39 -7.07 -3.87 4.48
CA ALA A 39 -7.88 -3.96 5.70
C ALA A 39 -9.02 -2.92 5.78
N TRP A 40 -9.24 -2.14 4.72
CA TRP A 40 -10.31 -1.15 4.58
C TRP A 40 -11.12 -1.41 3.30
N ASP A 41 -12.17 -0.60 3.07
CA ASP A 41 -13.03 -0.65 1.88
C ASP A 41 -12.40 -0.01 0.63
N ASN A 42 -11.11 -0.28 0.39
CA ASN A 42 -10.38 0.24 -0.78
C ASN A 42 -10.47 -0.72 -1.98
N ASP A 43 -10.51 -0.18 -3.19
CA ASP A 43 -10.14 -0.96 -4.39
C ASP A 43 -8.61 -1.03 -4.48
N VAL A 44 -8.04 -2.05 -3.82
CA VAL A 44 -6.58 -2.22 -3.67
C VAL A 44 -5.85 -2.19 -5.02
N GLN A 45 -6.41 -2.80 -6.06
CA GLN A 45 -5.74 -2.89 -7.35
C GLN A 45 -5.77 -1.56 -8.09
N MET A 46 -6.87 -0.82 -7.99
CA MET A 46 -6.95 0.55 -8.51
C MET A 46 -5.97 1.48 -7.77
N GLU A 47 -5.89 1.37 -6.45
CA GLU A 47 -4.99 2.16 -5.60
C GLU A 47 -3.51 1.93 -5.98
N LEU A 48 -3.08 0.68 -6.11
CA LEU A 48 -1.72 0.34 -6.53
C LEU A 48 -1.38 0.92 -7.92
N LYS A 49 -2.33 0.88 -8.86
CA LYS A 49 -2.18 1.50 -10.19
C LYS A 49 -2.07 3.01 -10.10
N ALA A 50 -2.91 3.65 -9.28
CA ALA A 50 -2.94 5.10 -9.11
C ALA A 50 -1.63 5.64 -8.48
N GLY A 51 -1.01 4.86 -7.58
CA GLY A 51 0.26 5.23 -6.96
C GLY A 51 1.50 5.06 -7.84
N SER A 52 1.37 4.47 -9.04
CA SER A 52 2.51 4.26 -9.93
C SER A 52 3.22 5.59 -10.23
N GLY A 53 4.56 5.57 -10.21
CA GLY A 53 5.41 6.76 -10.29
C GLY A 53 5.72 7.43 -8.95
N HIS A 54 4.96 7.13 -7.88
CA HIS A 54 5.22 7.63 -6.52
C HIS A 54 5.64 6.55 -5.52
N ILE A 55 5.38 5.27 -5.82
CA ILE A 55 5.70 4.14 -4.94
C ILE A 55 7.21 3.87 -4.98
N VAL A 56 7.90 4.04 -3.85
CA VAL A 56 9.36 3.82 -3.74
C VAL A 56 9.73 2.50 -3.04
N ALA A 57 8.82 1.92 -2.25
CA ALA A 57 9.00 0.68 -1.50
C ALA A 57 7.63 0.10 -1.14
N VAL A 58 7.54 -1.20 -0.86
CA VAL A 58 6.27 -1.88 -0.52
C VAL A 58 6.42 -2.72 0.75
N HIS A 59 5.56 -2.49 1.74
CA HIS A 59 5.46 -3.32 2.94
C HIS A 59 4.54 -4.50 2.63
N VAL A 60 4.99 -5.70 3.01
CA VAL A 60 4.31 -6.97 2.79
C VAL A 60 4.03 -7.61 4.14
N LYS A 61 2.77 -7.52 4.56
CA LYS A 61 2.20 -8.24 5.71
C LYS A 61 0.76 -8.61 5.40
N ASP A 62 0.21 -9.55 6.18
CA ASP A 62 -1.20 -9.90 6.11
C ASP A 62 -2.01 -9.14 7.18
N THR A 63 -3.30 -8.93 6.93
CA THR A 63 -4.21 -8.19 7.82
C THR A 63 -5.64 -8.68 7.69
N LYS A 64 -6.51 -8.26 8.61
CA LYS A 64 -7.98 -8.42 8.52
C LYS A 64 -8.64 -7.06 8.75
N PRO A 65 -9.92 -6.87 8.37
CA PRO A 65 -10.65 -5.65 8.71
C PRO A 65 -10.58 -5.36 10.22
N GLY A 66 -9.98 -4.22 10.58
CA GLY A 66 -9.78 -3.80 11.97
C GLY A 66 -8.62 -4.50 12.73
N VAL A 67 -7.87 -5.41 12.10
CA VAL A 67 -6.71 -6.10 12.71
C VAL A 67 -5.49 -5.96 11.79
N PHE A 68 -4.58 -5.06 12.18
CA PHE A 68 -3.48 -4.61 11.32
C PHE A 68 -2.11 -5.21 11.68
N LYS A 69 -2.02 -6.03 12.73
CA LYS A 69 -0.74 -6.57 13.23
C LYS A 69 -0.86 -8.04 13.57
N ASN A 70 0.25 -8.77 13.41
CA ASN A 70 0.42 -10.16 13.81
C ASN A 70 -0.64 -11.12 13.22
N VAL A 71 -1.16 -10.83 12.02
CA VAL A 71 -1.98 -11.79 11.27
C VAL A 71 -1.00 -12.70 10.51
N PRO A 72 -0.99 -14.02 10.76
CA PRO A 72 -0.13 -14.92 10.02
C PRO A 72 -0.39 -14.84 8.52
N PHE A 73 0.67 -14.94 7.71
CA PHE A 73 0.55 -14.93 6.25
C PHE A 73 -0.39 -16.03 5.76
N GLY A 74 -1.40 -15.64 4.97
CA GLY A 74 -2.41 -16.54 4.41
C GLY A 74 -3.65 -16.70 5.30
N GLU A 75 -3.66 -16.10 6.49
CA GLU A 75 -4.84 -16.09 7.37
C GLU A 75 -5.66 -14.80 7.27
N GLY A 76 -5.16 -13.78 6.57
CA GLY A 76 -5.85 -12.50 6.40
C GLY A 76 -6.59 -12.37 5.07
N VAL A 77 -6.74 -11.12 4.62
CA VAL A 77 -7.55 -10.77 3.44
C VAL A 77 -6.71 -10.25 2.27
N VAL A 78 -5.38 -10.22 2.42
CA VAL A 78 -4.50 -9.71 1.37
C VAL A 78 -4.42 -10.70 0.22
N ASP A 79 -4.87 -10.27 -0.96
CA ASP A 79 -4.65 -11.00 -2.22
C ASP A 79 -3.23 -10.71 -2.74
N PHE A 80 -2.24 -11.39 -2.15
CA PHE A 80 -0.82 -11.16 -2.43
C PHE A 80 -0.48 -11.30 -3.91
N GLU A 81 -0.92 -12.38 -4.55
CA GLU A 81 -0.62 -12.64 -5.96
C GLU A 81 -1.12 -11.51 -6.86
N ARG A 82 -2.35 -11.05 -6.65
CA ARG A 82 -2.94 -9.98 -7.43
C ARG A 82 -2.27 -8.63 -7.17
N CYS A 83 -1.89 -8.34 -5.92
CA CYS A 83 -1.11 -7.15 -5.58
C CYS A 83 0.24 -7.14 -6.30
N PHE A 84 0.97 -8.25 -6.27
CA PHE A 84 2.27 -8.38 -6.95
C PHE A 84 2.13 -8.33 -8.47
N GLU A 85 1.09 -8.95 -9.03
CA GLU A 85 0.78 -8.87 -10.45
C GLU A 85 0.52 -7.43 -10.88
N THR A 86 -0.32 -6.69 -10.15
CA THR A 86 -0.61 -5.29 -10.45
C THR A 86 0.65 -4.42 -10.37
N LEU A 87 1.45 -4.54 -9.30
CA LEU A 87 2.70 -3.79 -9.18
C LEU A 87 3.64 -4.10 -10.35
N LYS A 88 3.82 -5.37 -10.72
CA LYS A 88 4.63 -5.79 -11.86
C LYS A 88 4.11 -5.21 -13.19
N GLN A 89 2.81 -5.29 -13.44
CA GLN A 89 2.19 -4.77 -14.67
C GLN A 89 2.30 -3.24 -14.79
N THR A 90 2.33 -2.53 -13.66
CA THR A 90 2.53 -1.07 -13.62
C THR A 90 4.00 -0.63 -13.71
N GLY A 91 4.93 -1.57 -13.86
CA GLY A 91 6.36 -1.29 -14.01
C GLY A 91 7.12 -1.06 -12.70
N TYR A 92 6.57 -1.48 -11.56
CA TYR A 92 7.26 -1.36 -10.28
C TYR A 92 8.52 -2.24 -10.23
N CYS A 93 9.67 -1.62 -9.94
CA CYS A 93 10.99 -2.26 -9.86
C CYS A 93 11.70 -1.99 -8.51
N GLY A 94 10.94 -1.57 -7.49
CA GLY A 94 11.48 -1.24 -6.17
C GLY A 94 11.55 -2.45 -5.21
N PRO A 95 12.03 -2.23 -3.98
CA PRO A 95 12.16 -3.27 -2.96
C PRO A 95 10.83 -3.60 -2.27
N TYR A 96 10.67 -4.88 -1.93
CA TYR A 96 9.64 -5.36 -1.01
C TYR A 96 10.27 -5.62 0.37
N LEU A 97 9.56 -5.27 1.44
CA LEU A 97 9.96 -5.55 2.81
C LEU A 97 8.88 -6.38 3.50
N ILE A 98 9.25 -7.56 3.98
CA ILE A 98 8.39 -8.43 4.80
C ILE A 98 8.34 -7.85 6.21
N GLU A 99 7.14 -7.52 6.70
CA GLU A 99 6.88 -7.12 8.07
C GLU A 99 6.14 -8.26 8.78
N MET A 100 6.61 -8.65 9.96
CA MET A 100 6.13 -9.82 10.70
C MET A 100 5.96 -9.56 12.19
#